data_AF-A0A746NWD0-F1
#
_entry.id   AF-A0A746NWD0-F1
#
_cell.length_a   1.000
_cell.length_b   1.000
_cell.length_c   1.000
_cell.angle_alpha   90.00
_cell.angle_beta   90.00
_cell.angle_gamma   90.00
#
_symmetry.space_group_name_H-M   'P 1'
#
loop_
_entity.id
_entity.type
_entity.pdbx_description
1 polymer ?
#
loop_
_entity_poly.entity_id
_entity_poly.type
_entity_poly.pdbx_seq_one_letter_code
_entity_poly.pdbx_strand_id
1 'polypeptide(L)'
;MIPDVSQALAWLEKHPQALKGIQRGLERETLRVNADGTLATTGHPEALGSALTHKWITTDFAEALLEFITPVDGDIQHMLTFMRDLHRYTARKLGDERMWPLSMPCYIAEGQDIELAQYGTSNTGRFKTLYREGLKNRYGALMQTISGVHYNFSLPMAFWQAKCGVTEGEAAKEKISAGYFRLIRNYYRFGWVIPYLFGASPAICSSFLQGKPTTLPFEKTDCGMYYLPYATSLRLSDLGYTNKSQSNLGITFNDLHEYVAGLKRAIKTPSEEYARIGVEKDGKRLQINSNVLQIENELYAPIRPKRVTRSGESPSDALLRGGIEYIEVRSLDINPFSPIGVDEQQVRFLDLFMVWCVLADAPEMSSDELLCTRTNWNRVILEGRKPGLTLGIGCETAQFPLPKVGKDLFRDLKRVAQTLDSIHGGEEYQKVCDELVACFDNPELTFSARILRSMIDEGIGGTGKAFGEAYRNLLREEPLEILQEEEFIAERDASVRRQQEIEAADTEPFAAWLAKHA
;
A
#
# COMPACT_ATOMS: atom_id res chain seq x y z
N MET A 1 24.05 13.00 -3.23
CA MET A 1 22.66 12.66 -3.61
C MET A 1 21.71 12.82 -2.42
N ILE A 2 22.01 12.22 -1.26
CA ILE A 2 21.28 12.51 -0.01
C ILE A 2 21.55 13.97 0.39
N PRO A 3 20.51 14.77 0.73
CA PRO A 3 20.68 16.17 1.15
C PRO A 3 21.38 16.24 2.51
N ASP A 4 21.97 17.39 2.83
CA ASP A 4 22.46 17.64 4.20
C ASP A 4 21.27 17.93 5.13
N VAL A 5 21.06 17.05 6.11
CA VAL A 5 19.98 17.15 7.11
C VAL A 5 20.54 17.47 8.50
N SER A 6 21.83 17.84 8.61
CA SER A 6 22.54 18.00 9.88
C SER A 6 21.87 18.98 10.84
N GLN A 7 21.38 20.11 10.33
CA GLN A 7 20.69 21.12 11.14
C GLN A 7 19.36 20.61 11.70
N ALA A 8 18.57 19.90 10.89
CA ALA A 8 17.28 19.38 11.31
C ALA A 8 17.43 18.20 12.29
N LEU A 9 18.43 17.35 12.09
CA LEU A 9 18.78 16.28 13.02
C LEU A 9 19.31 16.83 14.36
N ALA A 10 20.17 17.85 14.33
CA ALA A 10 20.62 18.53 15.56
C ALA A 10 19.46 19.19 16.32
N TRP A 11 18.44 19.69 15.60
CA TRP A 11 17.20 20.14 16.23
C TRP A 11 16.45 18.97 16.88
N LEU A 12 16.30 17.84 16.18
CA LEU A 12 15.60 16.67 16.70
C LEU A 12 16.25 16.12 17.98
N GLU A 13 17.58 15.99 17.99
CA GLU A 13 18.35 15.51 19.14
C GLU A 13 18.15 16.40 20.39
N LYS A 14 17.90 17.70 20.21
CA LYS A 14 17.59 18.64 21.29
C LYS A 14 16.11 18.60 21.73
N HIS A 15 15.24 17.99 20.94
CA HIS A 15 13.80 17.91 21.19
C HIS A 15 13.30 16.46 21.05
N PRO A 16 13.86 15.47 21.76
CA PRO A 16 13.52 14.06 21.56
C PRO A 16 12.01 13.81 21.75
N GLN A 17 11.40 14.44 22.75
CA GLN A 17 9.96 14.30 23.04
C GLN A 17 9.04 14.75 21.88
N ALA A 18 9.55 15.45 20.86
CA ALA A 18 8.80 15.77 19.64
C ALA A 18 8.32 14.52 18.90
N LEU A 19 8.98 13.36 19.06
CA LEU A 19 8.57 12.11 18.41
C LEU A 19 7.74 11.18 19.30
N LYS A 20 7.50 11.53 20.57
CA LYS A 20 6.73 10.68 21.47
C LYS A 20 5.26 10.66 21.05
N GLY A 21 4.75 9.48 20.73
CA GLY A 21 3.34 9.28 20.35
C GLY A 21 3.08 9.31 18.85
N ILE A 22 4.05 8.91 18.02
CA ILE A 22 3.78 8.52 16.62
C ILE A 22 2.61 7.54 16.60
N GLN A 23 1.67 7.74 15.67
CA GLN A 23 0.56 6.82 15.45
C GLN A 23 0.71 6.11 14.10
N ARG A 24 0.23 4.86 14.06
CA ARG A 24 0.40 3.93 12.97
C ARG A 24 -0.90 3.19 12.68
N GLY A 25 -1.03 2.68 11.47
CA GLY A 25 -2.02 1.68 11.11
C GLY A 25 -1.52 0.84 9.95
N LEU A 26 -1.97 -0.40 9.85
CA LEU A 26 -1.61 -1.31 8.78
C LEU A 26 -2.87 -1.78 8.04
N GLU A 27 -2.79 -1.79 6.71
CA GLU A 27 -3.70 -2.50 5.84
C GLU A 27 -2.91 -3.61 5.15
N ARG A 28 -3.42 -4.84 5.15
CA ARG A 28 -2.75 -5.98 4.49
C ARG A 28 -3.74 -6.79 3.68
N GLU A 29 -3.46 -6.91 2.38
CA GLU A 29 -4.28 -7.63 1.43
C GLU A 29 -3.79 -9.09 1.26
N THR A 30 -4.70 -10.03 1.00
CA THR A 30 -4.36 -11.41 0.65
C THR A 30 -5.49 -12.14 -0.08
N LEU A 31 -5.14 -12.91 -1.11
CA LEU A 31 -6.10 -13.77 -1.78
C LEU A 31 -6.40 -15.01 -0.93
N ARG A 32 -7.68 -15.36 -0.83
CA ARG A 32 -8.12 -16.70 -0.43
C ARG A 32 -7.88 -17.65 -1.59
N VAL A 33 -7.17 -18.74 -1.31
CA VAL A 33 -6.81 -19.77 -2.30
C VAL A 33 -7.10 -21.16 -1.76
N ASN A 34 -7.30 -22.11 -2.66
CA ASN A 34 -7.37 -23.53 -2.36
C ASN A 34 -5.98 -24.10 -2.08
N ALA A 35 -5.90 -25.36 -1.61
CA ALA A 35 -4.64 -26.03 -1.32
C ALA A 35 -3.73 -26.20 -2.57
N ASP A 36 -4.32 -26.29 -3.75
CA ASP A 36 -3.62 -26.35 -5.03
C ASP A 36 -3.13 -24.99 -5.53
N GLY A 37 -3.38 -23.91 -4.77
CA GLY A 37 -3.01 -22.54 -5.10
C GLY A 37 -3.97 -21.84 -6.08
N THR A 38 -5.09 -22.45 -6.46
CA THR A 38 -6.10 -21.76 -7.28
C THR A 38 -6.91 -20.77 -6.44
N LEU A 39 -7.40 -19.69 -7.07
CA LEU A 39 -8.24 -18.70 -6.41
C LEU A 39 -9.52 -19.35 -5.87
N ALA A 40 -9.87 -19.07 -4.61
CA ALA A 40 -11.13 -19.53 -4.05
C ALA A 40 -12.31 -18.85 -4.74
N THR A 41 -13.39 -19.60 -4.99
CA THR A 41 -14.63 -19.11 -5.62
C THR A 41 -15.82 -19.12 -4.68
N THR A 42 -15.58 -19.34 -3.39
CA THR A 42 -16.58 -19.17 -2.33
C THR A 42 -16.75 -17.67 -2.03
N GLY A 43 -17.91 -17.28 -1.51
CA GLY A 43 -18.13 -15.90 -1.04
C GLY A 43 -17.27 -15.54 0.17
N HIS A 44 -17.34 -14.27 0.59
CA HIS A 44 -16.73 -13.80 1.82
C HIS A 44 -17.21 -14.65 3.01
N PRO A 45 -16.30 -15.22 3.84
CA PRO A 45 -16.69 -16.16 4.89
C PRO A 45 -17.72 -15.56 5.86
N GLU A 46 -18.85 -16.23 6.07
CA GLU A 46 -19.96 -15.73 6.90
C GLU A 46 -19.52 -15.37 8.34
N ALA A 47 -18.54 -16.09 8.88
CA ALA A 47 -17.97 -15.84 10.20
C ALA A 47 -17.24 -14.48 10.33
N LEU A 48 -16.93 -13.83 9.21
CA LEU A 48 -16.34 -12.49 9.12
C LEU A 48 -17.40 -11.40 8.91
N GLY A 49 -18.68 -11.76 8.73
CA GLY A 49 -19.79 -10.81 8.70
C GLY A 49 -19.84 -9.97 7.42
N SER A 50 -20.11 -8.67 7.56
CA SER A 50 -20.29 -7.76 6.44
C SER A 50 -19.00 -7.04 6.08
N ALA A 51 -18.39 -7.39 4.94
CA ALA A 51 -17.23 -6.68 4.41
C ALA A 51 -17.52 -5.17 4.19
N LEU A 52 -18.77 -4.77 3.94
CA LEU A 52 -19.13 -3.36 3.75
C LEU A 52 -18.87 -2.51 5.00
N THR A 53 -19.08 -3.06 6.19
CA THR A 53 -19.13 -2.27 7.42
C THR A 53 -18.30 -2.81 8.58
N HIS A 54 -17.69 -3.98 8.46
CA HIS A 54 -16.82 -4.54 9.50
C HIS A 54 -15.59 -3.66 9.69
N LYS A 55 -15.19 -3.44 10.95
CA LYS A 55 -14.15 -2.46 11.30
C LYS A 55 -12.71 -2.85 10.93
N TRP A 56 -12.44 -4.14 10.77
CA TRP A 56 -11.08 -4.71 10.80
C TRP A 56 -10.81 -5.69 9.66
N ILE A 57 -11.85 -6.33 9.12
CA ILE A 57 -11.72 -7.35 8.08
C ILE A 57 -12.72 -6.99 6.98
N THR A 58 -12.23 -6.78 5.77
CA THR A 58 -13.04 -6.44 4.61
C THR A 58 -12.47 -7.14 3.37
N THR A 59 -12.92 -6.72 2.20
CA THR A 59 -12.42 -7.16 0.90
C THR A 59 -11.93 -5.95 0.11
N ASP A 60 -10.87 -6.10 -0.66
CA ASP A 60 -10.50 -5.11 -1.66
C ASP A 60 -11.24 -5.39 -2.99
N PHE A 61 -10.55 -5.59 -4.11
CA PHE A 61 -11.15 -5.61 -5.44
C PHE A 61 -12.06 -6.83 -5.68
N ALA A 62 -11.58 -8.02 -5.31
CA ALA A 62 -12.26 -9.29 -5.54
C ALA A 62 -12.89 -9.83 -4.25
N GLU A 63 -13.92 -10.67 -4.39
CA GLU A 63 -14.57 -11.34 -3.25
C GLU A 63 -13.62 -12.27 -2.48
N ALA A 64 -12.62 -12.79 -3.19
CA ALA A 64 -11.55 -13.60 -2.62
C ALA A 64 -10.36 -12.78 -2.09
N LEU A 65 -10.31 -11.46 -2.30
CA LEU A 65 -9.20 -10.61 -1.86
C LEU A 65 -9.52 -9.99 -0.50
N LEU A 66 -9.14 -10.68 0.58
CA LEU A 66 -9.27 -10.18 1.95
C LEU A 66 -8.36 -8.96 2.16
N GLU A 67 -8.81 -8.05 3.01
CA GLU A 67 -8.03 -6.92 3.50
C GLU A 67 -8.21 -6.81 5.02
N PHE A 68 -7.09 -6.84 5.75
CA PHE A 68 -7.04 -6.68 7.19
C PHE A 68 -6.58 -5.28 7.55
N ILE A 69 -7.29 -4.62 8.46
CA ILE A 69 -7.08 -3.21 8.82
C ILE A 69 -6.96 -3.11 10.34
N THR A 70 -5.82 -2.65 10.84
CA THR A 70 -5.68 -2.34 12.27
C THR A 70 -6.34 -1.00 12.58
N PRO A 71 -6.93 -0.83 13.78
CA PRO A 71 -7.16 0.49 14.34
C PRO A 71 -5.86 1.30 14.40
N VAL A 72 -5.98 2.62 14.50
CA VAL A 72 -4.83 3.49 14.71
C VAL A 72 -4.21 3.24 16.09
N ASP A 73 -2.89 3.08 16.14
CA ASP A 73 -2.18 2.68 17.36
C ASP A 73 -0.82 3.38 17.51
N GLY A 74 -0.41 3.62 18.76
CA GLY A 74 0.90 4.16 19.11
C GLY A 74 1.96 3.09 19.41
N ASP A 75 1.54 1.84 19.67
CA ASP A 75 2.43 0.73 20.04
C ASP A 75 2.57 -0.28 18.88
N ILE A 76 3.82 -0.53 18.47
CA ILE A 76 4.13 -1.39 17.32
C ILE A 76 3.77 -2.84 17.61
N GLN A 77 4.09 -3.34 18.80
CA GLN A 77 3.85 -4.74 19.15
C GLN A 77 2.36 -5.03 19.28
N HIS A 78 1.61 -4.12 19.91
CA HIS A 78 0.15 -4.22 20.00
C HIS A 78 -0.50 -4.21 18.61
N MET A 79 -0.11 -3.29 17.73
CA MET A 79 -0.61 -3.23 16.34
C MET A 79 -0.33 -4.52 15.55
N LEU A 80 0.90 -5.05 15.63
CA LEU A 80 1.29 -6.29 14.92
C LEU A 80 0.59 -7.52 15.51
N THR A 81 0.43 -7.57 16.83
CA THR A 81 -0.30 -8.65 17.52
C THR A 81 -1.78 -8.60 17.16
N PHE A 82 -2.38 -7.41 17.08
CA PHE A 82 -3.77 -7.22 16.65
C PHE A 82 -3.95 -7.71 15.22
N MET A 83 -3.06 -7.31 14.30
CA MET A 83 -3.04 -7.81 12.92
C MET A 83 -2.95 -9.34 12.89
N ARG A 84 -2.14 -9.94 13.76
CA ARG A 84 -2.00 -11.39 13.86
C ARG A 84 -3.23 -12.08 14.40
N ASP A 85 -3.96 -11.49 15.33
CA ASP A 85 -5.25 -12.01 15.80
C ASP A 85 -6.29 -12.04 14.68
N LEU A 86 -6.34 -11.00 13.83
CA LEU A 86 -7.20 -11.01 12.62
C LEU A 86 -6.86 -12.20 11.70
N HIS A 87 -5.57 -12.47 11.52
CA HIS A 87 -5.10 -13.59 10.70
C HIS A 87 -5.39 -14.95 11.35
N ARG A 88 -5.16 -15.11 12.65
CA ARG A 88 -5.45 -16.34 13.43
C ARG A 88 -6.93 -16.69 13.37
N TYR A 89 -7.79 -15.72 13.68
CA TYR A 89 -9.24 -15.92 13.64
C TYR A 89 -9.68 -16.31 12.22
N THR A 90 -9.26 -15.55 11.21
CA THR A 90 -9.66 -15.80 9.82
C THR A 90 -9.16 -17.17 9.33
N ALA A 91 -7.90 -17.54 9.59
CA ALA A 91 -7.33 -18.83 9.20
C ALA A 91 -8.13 -20.04 9.76
N ARG A 92 -8.77 -19.89 10.92
CA ARG A 92 -9.67 -20.90 11.51
C ARG A 92 -11.07 -20.93 10.88
N LYS A 93 -11.52 -19.83 10.29
CA LYS A 93 -12.87 -19.67 9.71
C LYS A 93 -12.91 -19.85 8.17
N LEU A 94 -11.77 -20.12 7.55
CA LEU A 94 -11.63 -20.31 6.09
C LEU A 94 -11.91 -21.74 5.58
N GLY A 95 -12.35 -22.67 6.43
CA GLY A 95 -12.52 -24.07 6.02
C GLY A 95 -11.18 -24.67 5.59
N ASP A 96 -11.07 -25.13 4.33
CA ASP A 96 -9.82 -25.66 3.75
C ASP A 96 -8.97 -24.63 3.00
N GLU A 97 -9.51 -23.43 2.77
CA GLU A 97 -8.82 -22.34 2.08
C GLU A 97 -7.67 -21.78 2.92
N ARG A 98 -6.73 -21.10 2.27
CA ARG A 98 -5.61 -20.43 2.92
C ARG A 98 -5.35 -19.07 2.29
N MET A 99 -4.51 -18.28 2.94
CA MET A 99 -4.11 -16.96 2.50
C MET A 99 -2.89 -17.08 1.59
N TRP A 100 -2.92 -16.41 0.44
CA TRP A 100 -1.78 -16.33 -0.46
C TRP A 100 -0.68 -15.44 0.15
N PRO A 101 0.57 -15.92 0.26
CA PRO A 101 1.61 -15.22 1.02
C PRO A 101 2.46 -14.26 0.18
N LEU A 102 2.15 -14.03 -1.10
CA LEU A 102 2.96 -13.23 -2.03
C LEU A 102 2.15 -12.06 -2.62
N SER A 103 2.83 -10.98 -3.00
CA SER A 103 2.19 -9.85 -3.71
C SER A 103 1.67 -10.23 -5.08
N MET A 104 2.50 -10.91 -5.88
CA MET A 104 2.07 -11.39 -7.19
C MET A 104 1.15 -12.60 -6.98
N PRO A 105 0.00 -12.63 -7.68
CA PRO A 105 -1.02 -13.62 -7.40
C PRO A 105 -0.58 -15.02 -7.81
N CYS A 106 -1.36 -15.98 -7.35
CA CYS A 106 -1.26 -17.37 -7.74
C CYS A 106 -1.56 -17.57 -9.24
N TYR A 107 -1.51 -18.82 -9.71
CA TYR A 107 -1.97 -19.11 -11.07
C TYR A 107 -3.46 -18.77 -11.19
N ILE A 108 -3.77 -17.79 -12.03
CA ILE A 108 -5.12 -17.43 -12.46
C ILE A 108 -5.17 -17.74 -13.95
N ALA A 109 -6.07 -18.65 -14.33
CA ALA A 109 -6.20 -19.07 -15.72
C ALA A 109 -6.70 -17.92 -16.60
N GLU A 110 -6.28 -17.91 -17.86
CA GLU A 110 -6.78 -16.95 -18.83
C GLU A 110 -8.31 -17.14 -19.01
N GLY A 111 -9.08 -16.06 -18.84
CA GLY A 111 -10.54 -16.11 -18.90
C GLY A 111 -11.22 -16.63 -17.62
N GLN A 112 -10.48 -16.96 -16.55
CA GLN A 112 -11.09 -17.24 -15.25
C GLN A 112 -11.85 -15.99 -14.76
N ASP A 113 -13.16 -16.15 -14.51
CA ASP A 113 -13.95 -15.04 -13.99
C ASP A 113 -13.62 -14.84 -12.52
N ILE A 114 -13.02 -13.69 -12.22
CA ILE A 114 -12.73 -13.24 -10.86
C ILE A 114 -13.99 -12.51 -10.38
N GLU A 115 -14.65 -13.07 -9.38
CA GLU A 115 -15.79 -12.45 -8.73
C GLU A 115 -15.36 -11.14 -8.04
N LEU A 116 -16.04 -10.05 -8.38
CA LEU A 116 -15.83 -8.75 -7.75
C LEU A 116 -16.33 -8.79 -6.31
N ALA A 117 -15.76 -7.98 -5.43
CA ALA A 117 -16.25 -7.90 -4.06
C ALA A 117 -17.74 -7.50 -4.00
N GLN A 118 -18.52 -8.26 -3.23
CA GLN A 118 -19.96 -8.10 -3.08
C GLN A 118 -20.28 -7.39 -1.76
N TYR A 119 -21.04 -6.28 -1.83
CA TYR A 119 -21.37 -5.45 -0.68
C TYR A 119 -22.88 -5.33 -0.43
N GLY A 120 -23.65 -6.34 -0.86
CA GLY A 120 -25.10 -6.38 -0.71
C GLY A 120 -25.85 -5.42 -1.65
N THR A 121 -27.07 -5.06 -1.25
CA THR A 121 -28.03 -4.40 -2.15
C THR A 121 -28.16 -2.89 -1.93
N SER A 122 -27.54 -2.35 -0.89
CA SER A 122 -27.58 -0.91 -0.62
C SER A 122 -26.98 -0.09 -1.77
N ASN A 123 -27.40 1.16 -1.91
CA ASN A 123 -26.84 2.06 -2.92
C ASN A 123 -25.32 2.22 -2.75
N THR A 124 -24.84 2.37 -1.52
CA THR A 124 -23.40 2.44 -1.20
C THR A 124 -22.67 1.13 -1.53
N GLY A 125 -23.25 -0.02 -1.18
CA GLY A 125 -22.67 -1.33 -1.49
C GLY A 125 -22.56 -1.57 -3.01
N ARG A 126 -23.66 -1.34 -3.73
CA ARG A 126 -23.72 -1.45 -5.20
C ARG A 126 -22.78 -0.47 -5.89
N PHE A 127 -22.59 0.74 -5.36
CA PHE A 127 -21.61 1.70 -5.88
C PHE A 127 -20.18 1.18 -5.73
N LYS A 128 -19.83 0.57 -4.58
CA LYS A 128 -18.50 -0.04 -4.36
C LYS A 128 -18.22 -1.22 -5.30
N THR A 129 -19.23 -2.07 -5.58
CA THR A 129 -19.11 -3.15 -6.56
C THR A 129 -19.05 -2.60 -8.00
N LEU A 130 -19.85 -1.57 -8.33
CA LEU A 130 -19.80 -0.92 -9.64
C LEU A 130 -18.44 -0.25 -9.93
N TYR A 131 -17.84 0.38 -8.91
CA TYR A 131 -16.49 0.91 -9.01
C TYR A 131 -15.49 -0.15 -9.47
N ARG A 132 -15.56 -1.35 -8.86
CA ARG A 132 -14.71 -2.51 -9.20
C ARG A 132 -15.01 -3.07 -10.57
N GLU A 133 -16.27 -3.08 -11.00
CA GLU A 133 -16.63 -3.42 -12.38
C GLU A 133 -15.95 -2.45 -13.37
N GLY A 134 -15.93 -1.16 -13.06
CA GLY A 134 -15.17 -0.18 -13.85
C GLY A 134 -13.66 -0.46 -13.86
N LEU A 135 -13.06 -0.80 -12.71
CA LEU A 135 -11.64 -1.18 -12.65
C LEU A 135 -11.33 -2.44 -13.48
N LYS A 136 -12.22 -3.46 -13.42
CA LYS A 136 -12.12 -4.67 -14.25
C LYS A 136 -12.11 -4.34 -15.73
N ASN A 137 -13.02 -3.47 -16.17
CA ASN A 137 -13.17 -3.12 -17.58
C ASN A 137 -12.06 -2.18 -18.08
N ARG A 138 -11.50 -1.33 -17.21
CA ARG A 138 -10.41 -0.40 -17.55
C ARG A 138 -9.02 -1.04 -17.54
N TYR A 139 -8.76 -1.90 -16.55
CA TYR A 139 -7.41 -2.39 -16.25
C TYR A 139 -7.26 -3.91 -16.31
N GLY A 140 -8.37 -4.65 -16.40
CA GLY A 140 -8.41 -6.09 -16.25
C GLY A 140 -8.42 -6.53 -14.79
N ALA A 141 -9.21 -7.56 -14.48
CA ALA A 141 -9.33 -8.08 -13.11
C ALA A 141 -8.00 -8.66 -12.59
N LEU A 142 -7.17 -9.23 -13.46
CA LEU A 142 -5.91 -9.88 -13.07
C LEU A 142 -4.95 -8.91 -12.36
N MET A 143 -4.75 -7.70 -12.90
CA MET A 143 -3.92 -6.67 -12.28
C MET A 143 -4.39 -6.32 -10.85
N GLN A 144 -5.72 -6.33 -10.66
CA GLN A 144 -6.36 -5.97 -9.40
C GLN A 144 -6.31 -7.08 -8.33
N THR A 145 -5.77 -8.25 -8.67
CA THR A 145 -5.50 -9.32 -7.69
C THR A 145 -4.09 -9.26 -7.11
N ILE A 146 -3.26 -8.33 -7.55
CA ILE A 146 -1.99 -8.02 -6.89
C ILE A 146 -2.29 -7.45 -5.52
N SER A 147 -1.65 -7.99 -4.49
CA SER A 147 -1.81 -7.55 -3.10
C SER A 147 -0.59 -6.79 -2.59
N GLY A 148 -0.82 -5.90 -1.63
CA GLY A 148 0.24 -5.18 -0.92
C GLY A 148 -0.05 -4.95 0.56
N VAL A 149 0.86 -4.20 1.17
CA VAL A 149 0.70 -3.66 2.53
C VAL A 149 0.67 -2.14 2.44
N HIS A 150 -0.29 -1.51 3.11
CA HIS A 150 -0.27 -0.06 3.34
C HIS A 150 0.17 0.24 4.76
N TYR A 151 1.11 1.18 4.89
CA TYR A 151 1.56 1.70 6.17
C TYR A 151 1.05 3.12 6.36
N ASN A 152 0.15 3.28 7.32
CA ASN A 152 -0.43 4.55 7.70
C ASN A 152 0.38 5.16 8.86
N PHE A 153 0.76 6.42 8.75
CA PHE A 153 1.67 7.08 9.69
C PHE A 153 1.27 8.53 9.96
N SER A 154 1.29 8.94 11.23
CA SER A 154 1.19 10.33 11.62
C SER A 154 2.16 10.73 12.73
N LEU A 155 2.68 11.96 12.62
CA LEU A 155 3.49 12.57 13.66
C LEU A 155 2.60 13.14 14.78
N PRO A 156 3.03 13.05 16.05
CA PRO A 156 2.29 13.61 17.17
C PRO A 156 2.22 15.13 17.07
N MET A 157 1.19 15.75 17.67
CA MET A 157 1.10 17.21 17.73
C MET A 157 2.30 17.87 18.41
N ALA A 158 2.95 17.16 19.35
CA ALA A 158 4.19 17.60 19.98
C ALA A 158 5.31 17.91 18.95
N PHE A 159 5.36 17.18 17.83
CA PHE A 159 6.31 17.46 16.76
C PHE A 159 6.08 18.84 16.15
N TRP A 160 4.84 19.10 15.74
CA TRP A 160 4.46 20.35 15.08
C TRP A 160 4.53 21.55 16.02
N GLN A 161 4.19 21.35 17.29
CA GLN A 161 4.36 22.34 18.36
C GLN A 161 5.82 22.72 18.53
N ALA A 162 6.72 21.73 18.67
CA ALA A 162 8.14 21.98 18.85
C ALA A 162 8.80 22.60 17.60
N LYS A 163 8.36 22.21 16.40
CA LYS A 163 8.99 22.65 15.14
C LYS A 163 8.47 24.00 14.64
N CYS A 164 7.17 24.25 14.78
CA CYS A 164 6.47 25.37 14.16
C CYS A 164 5.77 26.29 15.17
N GLY A 165 5.71 25.94 16.45
CA GLY A 165 5.01 26.73 17.47
C GLY A 165 3.49 26.73 17.33
N VAL A 166 2.93 25.74 16.63
CA VAL A 166 1.49 25.65 16.34
C VAL A 166 0.81 24.55 17.16
N THR A 167 -0.38 24.83 17.68
CA THR A 167 -1.17 23.89 18.49
C THR A 167 -2.51 23.54 17.84
N GLU A 168 -3.22 24.54 17.31
CA GLU A 168 -4.55 24.38 16.70
C GLU A 168 -4.85 25.54 15.71
N GLY A 169 -6.02 25.46 15.06
CA GLY A 169 -6.50 26.49 14.14
C GLY A 169 -5.89 26.40 12.73
N GLU A 170 -6.19 27.41 11.91
CA GLU A 170 -5.86 27.42 10.47
C GLU A 170 -4.34 27.38 10.23
N ALA A 171 -3.55 28.13 11.00
CA ALA A 171 -2.10 28.10 10.90
C ALA A 171 -1.51 26.71 11.21
N ALA A 172 -2.07 25.98 12.18
CA ALA A 172 -1.65 24.60 12.46
C ALA A 172 -1.98 23.68 11.29
N LYS A 173 -3.20 23.78 10.74
CA LYS A 173 -3.65 23.02 9.56
C LYS A 173 -2.70 23.19 8.38
N GLU A 174 -2.34 24.43 8.04
CA GLU A 174 -1.45 24.76 6.94
C GLU A 174 -0.04 24.22 7.17
N LYS A 175 0.54 24.44 8.36
CA LYS A 175 1.91 23.98 8.68
C LYS A 175 2.03 22.46 8.69
N ILE A 176 1.04 21.76 9.23
CA ILE A 176 1.00 20.28 9.25
C ILE A 176 0.89 19.76 7.81
N SER A 177 -0.02 20.33 7.00
CA SER A 177 -0.20 19.92 5.60
C SER A 177 1.08 20.17 4.78
N ALA A 178 1.72 21.32 4.94
CA ALA A 178 2.99 21.63 4.29
C ALA A 178 4.12 20.66 4.72
N GLY A 179 4.16 20.28 6.01
CA GLY A 179 5.10 19.29 6.53
C GLY A 179 4.90 17.90 5.93
N TYR A 180 3.65 17.47 5.78
CA TYR A 180 3.32 16.21 5.13
C TYR A 180 3.55 16.22 3.61
N PHE A 181 3.34 17.34 2.92
CA PHE A 181 3.76 17.45 1.52
C PHE A 181 5.28 17.44 1.36
N ARG A 182 6.03 18.06 2.28
CA ARG A 182 7.49 17.89 2.33
C ARG A 182 7.89 16.42 2.46
N LEU A 183 7.23 15.67 3.35
CA LEU A 183 7.43 14.22 3.48
C LEU A 183 7.19 13.52 2.15
N ILE A 184 6.04 13.77 1.50
CA ILE A 184 5.68 13.15 0.24
C ILE A 184 6.74 13.44 -0.83
N ARG A 185 7.18 14.70 -0.96
CA ARG A 185 8.22 15.09 -1.93
C ARG A 185 9.53 14.35 -1.71
N ASN A 186 9.98 14.21 -0.45
CA ASN A 186 11.16 13.41 -0.14
C ASN A 186 10.96 11.91 -0.36
N TYR A 187 9.75 11.40 -0.11
CA TYR A 187 9.41 10.03 -0.42
C TYR A 187 9.49 9.76 -1.94
N TYR A 188 9.02 10.66 -2.80
CA TYR A 188 9.21 10.51 -4.25
C TYR A 188 10.70 10.46 -4.62
N ARG A 189 11.54 11.30 -3.99
CA ARG A 189 12.99 11.37 -4.27
C ARG A 189 13.79 10.15 -3.79
N PHE A 190 13.44 9.60 -2.63
CA PHE A 190 14.27 8.62 -1.91
C PHE A 190 13.57 7.32 -1.53
N GLY A 191 12.25 7.24 -1.69
CA GLY A 191 11.42 6.10 -1.29
C GLY A 191 11.69 4.81 -2.07
N TRP A 192 12.48 4.86 -3.15
CA TRP A 192 13.02 3.69 -3.82
C TRP A 192 13.83 2.77 -2.88
N VAL A 193 14.30 3.27 -1.73
CA VAL A 193 14.92 2.43 -0.70
C VAL A 193 13.98 1.34 -0.18
N ILE A 194 12.66 1.58 -0.19
CA ILE A 194 11.64 0.62 0.27
C ILE A 194 11.62 -0.62 -0.64
N PRO A 195 11.39 -0.52 -1.97
CA PRO A 195 11.47 -1.70 -2.82
C PRO A 195 12.88 -2.30 -2.86
N TYR A 196 13.95 -1.53 -2.67
CA TYR A 196 15.30 -2.10 -2.57
C TYR A 196 15.42 -3.11 -1.39
N LEU A 197 14.99 -2.70 -0.19
CA LEU A 197 15.10 -3.54 1.01
C LEU A 197 14.02 -4.63 1.05
N PHE A 198 12.78 -4.25 0.75
CA PHE A 198 11.58 -5.02 1.05
C PHE A 198 10.74 -5.39 -0.17
N GLY A 199 11.16 -5.04 -1.39
CA GLY A 199 10.53 -5.56 -2.60
C GLY A 199 10.61 -7.09 -2.60
N ALA A 200 9.50 -7.76 -2.86
CA ALA A 200 9.36 -9.21 -2.76
C ALA A 200 8.63 -9.82 -3.96
N SER A 201 8.62 -9.11 -5.09
CA SER A 201 8.00 -9.54 -6.33
C SER A 201 8.95 -9.50 -7.54
N PRO A 202 10.10 -10.20 -7.51
CA PRO A 202 11.08 -10.21 -8.61
C PRO A 202 10.63 -11.05 -9.82
N ALA A 203 9.56 -11.82 -9.67
CA ALA A 203 9.02 -12.74 -10.67
C ALA A 203 7.51 -12.59 -10.85
N ILE A 204 7.01 -12.97 -12.02
CA ILE A 204 5.59 -12.98 -12.41
C ILE A 204 5.23 -14.29 -13.12
N CYS A 205 3.96 -14.68 -13.06
CA CYS A 205 3.45 -15.77 -13.88
C CYS A 205 3.29 -15.32 -15.33
N SER A 206 3.49 -16.22 -16.30
CA SER A 206 3.24 -15.92 -17.72
C SER A 206 1.83 -15.45 -18.01
N SER A 207 0.83 -15.91 -17.25
CA SER A 207 -0.57 -15.48 -17.39
C SER A 207 -0.74 -13.98 -17.15
N PHE A 208 0.15 -13.36 -16.34
CA PHE A 208 0.16 -11.94 -16.06
C PHE A 208 0.50 -11.08 -17.27
N LEU A 209 1.26 -11.63 -18.22
CA LEU A 209 1.59 -10.94 -19.45
C LEU A 209 0.43 -10.97 -20.45
N GLN A 210 -0.52 -11.91 -20.35
CA GLN A 210 -1.66 -12.06 -21.25
C GLN A 210 -1.29 -11.95 -22.75
N GLY A 211 -0.14 -12.53 -23.12
CA GLY A 211 0.40 -12.45 -24.49
C GLY A 211 0.91 -11.08 -24.94
N LYS A 212 0.89 -10.05 -24.08
CA LYS A 212 1.40 -8.72 -24.40
C LYS A 212 2.94 -8.77 -24.53
N PRO A 213 3.50 -8.23 -25.63
CA PRO A 213 4.95 -8.19 -25.80
C PRO A 213 5.57 -7.25 -24.75
N THR A 214 6.71 -7.67 -24.20
CA THR A 214 7.50 -6.88 -23.25
C THR A 214 8.92 -6.74 -23.78
N THR A 215 9.50 -5.55 -23.66
CA THR A 215 10.91 -5.27 -23.98
C THR A 215 11.85 -5.59 -22.81
N LEU A 216 11.31 -5.93 -21.63
CA LEU A 216 12.13 -6.31 -20.48
C LEU A 216 12.80 -7.66 -20.74
N PRO A 217 14.10 -7.81 -20.40
CA PRO A 217 14.88 -9.00 -20.67
C PRO A 217 14.59 -10.12 -19.66
N PHE A 218 13.36 -10.62 -19.65
CA PHE A 218 12.94 -11.68 -18.74
C PHE A 218 13.72 -12.97 -18.99
N GLU A 219 14.21 -13.56 -17.91
CA GLU A 219 14.54 -14.97 -17.85
C GLU A 219 13.24 -15.78 -17.64
N LYS A 220 13.22 -17.00 -18.19
CA LYS A 220 12.06 -17.89 -18.15
C LYS A 220 12.48 -19.23 -17.59
N THR A 221 11.62 -19.81 -16.77
CA THR A 221 11.75 -21.19 -16.29
C THR A 221 10.80 -22.11 -17.05
N ASP A 222 11.06 -23.42 -17.01
CA ASP A 222 10.22 -24.42 -17.68
C ASP A 222 8.78 -24.46 -17.13
N CYS A 223 8.56 -24.04 -15.88
CA CYS A 223 7.24 -23.95 -15.27
C CYS A 223 6.48 -22.66 -15.62
N GLY A 224 6.98 -21.85 -16.57
CA GLY A 224 6.29 -20.65 -17.07
C GLY A 224 6.42 -19.41 -16.17
N MET A 225 7.32 -19.41 -15.19
CA MET A 225 7.65 -18.22 -14.42
C MET A 225 8.62 -17.32 -15.19
N TYR A 226 8.34 -16.02 -15.20
CA TYR A 226 9.19 -14.97 -15.78
C TYR A 226 9.80 -14.17 -14.64
N TYR A 227 11.09 -13.90 -14.68
CA TYR A 227 11.75 -13.06 -13.66
C TYR A 227 12.85 -12.20 -14.27
N LEU A 228 13.23 -11.15 -13.55
CA LEU A 228 14.42 -10.37 -13.84
C LEU A 228 15.45 -10.65 -12.74
N PRO A 229 16.71 -10.99 -13.09
CA PRO A 229 17.69 -11.51 -12.14
C PRO A 229 18.00 -10.55 -10.99
N TYR A 230 17.84 -9.24 -11.22
CA TYR A 230 18.13 -8.18 -10.27
C TYR A 230 16.92 -7.34 -9.86
N ALA A 231 15.71 -7.70 -10.30
CA ALA A 231 14.50 -6.97 -9.92
C ALA A 231 14.24 -7.11 -8.42
N THR A 232 13.50 -6.11 -7.92
CA THR A 232 13.09 -6.04 -6.53
C THR A 232 11.58 -6.18 -6.38
N SER A 233 10.81 -5.29 -7.01
CA SER A 233 9.34 -5.27 -6.91
C SER A 233 8.69 -5.00 -8.27
N LEU A 234 8.40 -6.05 -9.04
CA LEU A 234 7.64 -5.94 -10.28
C LEU A 234 6.18 -5.51 -10.03
N ARG A 235 5.66 -5.69 -8.81
CA ARG A 235 4.38 -5.09 -8.37
C ARG A 235 4.36 -3.58 -8.60
N LEU A 236 5.48 -2.88 -8.40
CA LEU A 236 5.57 -1.43 -8.62
C LEU A 236 5.98 -1.03 -10.05
N SER A 237 6.20 -2.01 -10.93
CA SER A 237 6.54 -1.75 -12.33
C SER A 237 5.32 -1.44 -13.19
N ASP A 238 5.55 -1.08 -14.45
CA ASP A 238 4.53 -0.93 -15.49
C ASP A 238 3.75 -2.23 -15.78
N LEU A 239 4.25 -3.39 -15.33
CA LEU A 239 3.56 -4.69 -15.46
C LEU A 239 2.72 -5.04 -14.23
N GLY A 240 2.91 -4.32 -13.13
CA GLY A 240 2.22 -4.54 -11.87
C GLY A 240 1.08 -3.56 -11.69
N TYR A 241 0.97 -3.02 -10.48
CA TYR A 241 -0.10 -2.15 -10.03
C TYR A 241 0.24 -0.67 -10.32
N THR A 242 0.45 -0.34 -11.59
CA THR A 242 0.65 1.05 -12.03
C THR A 242 -0.19 1.36 -13.26
N ASN A 243 -0.64 2.61 -13.37
CA ASN A 243 -1.46 3.04 -14.50
C ASN A 243 -0.78 4.17 -15.28
N LYS A 244 -0.33 3.85 -16.49
CA LYS A 244 0.29 4.83 -17.41
C LYS A 244 -0.66 5.97 -17.80
N SER A 245 -1.98 5.75 -17.82
CA SER A 245 -2.93 6.81 -18.16
C SER A 245 -2.95 7.93 -17.10
N GLN A 246 -2.41 7.68 -15.90
CA GLN A 246 -2.40 8.63 -14.79
C GLN A 246 -1.12 9.45 -14.67
N SER A 247 -0.02 9.10 -15.36
CA SER A 247 1.24 9.86 -15.26
C SER A 247 1.13 11.30 -15.77
N ASN A 248 0.14 11.59 -16.61
CA ASN A 248 -0.10 12.90 -17.22
C ASN A 248 -1.17 13.73 -16.49
N LEU A 249 -1.60 13.32 -15.28
CA LEU A 249 -2.65 14.04 -14.54
C LEU A 249 -2.19 15.40 -13.98
N GLY A 250 -0.88 15.68 -13.97
CA GLY A 250 -0.34 16.95 -13.50
C GLY A 250 -0.64 17.24 -12.02
N ILE A 251 -0.86 16.20 -11.21
CA ILE A 251 -1.07 16.33 -9.76
C ILE A 251 0.29 16.49 -9.09
N THR A 252 0.44 17.55 -8.32
CA THR A 252 1.67 17.92 -7.60
C THR A 252 1.46 17.84 -6.09
N PHE A 253 2.56 17.95 -5.33
CA PHE A 253 2.57 17.79 -3.87
C PHE A 253 3.24 19.00 -3.19
N ASN A 254 2.87 20.20 -3.63
CA ASN A 254 3.46 21.46 -3.14
C ASN A 254 2.51 22.15 -2.15
N ASP A 255 1.24 22.26 -2.53
CA ASP A 255 0.17 22.90 -1.75
C ASP A 255 -1.10 22.04 -1.67
N LEU A 256 -1.87 22.21 -0.59
CA LEU A 256 -3.10 21.45 -0.33
C LEU A 256 -4.21 21.76 -1.32
N HIS A 257 -4.44 23.05 -1.60
CA HIS A 257 -5.49 23.45 -2.53
C HIS A 257 -5.12 23.05 -3.96
N GLU A 258 -3.86 23.19 -4.35
CA GLU A 258 -3.35 22.73 -5.65
C GLU A 258 -3.56 21.21 -5.83
N TYR A 259 -3.14 20.41 -4.85
CA TYR A 259 -3.32 18.95 -4.87
C TYR A 259 -4.80 18.57 -5.02
N VAL A 260 -5.67 19.14 -4.19
CA VAL A 260 -7.10 18.82 -4.23
C VAL A 260 -7.74 19.30 -5.55
N ALA A 261 -7.37 20.48 -6.05
CA ALA A 261 -7.85 20.96 -7.34
C ALA A 261 -7.43 20.04 -8.49
N GLY A 262 -6.19 19.55 -8.48
CA GLY A 262 -5.68 18.57 -9.44
C GLY A 262 -6.47 17.26 -9.40
N LEU A 263 -6.71 16.72 -8.20
CA LEU A 263 -7.48 15.49 -8.00
C LEU A 263 -8.96 15.65 -8.43
N LYS A 264 -9.62 16.74 -8.02
CA LYS A 264 -11.00 17.04 -8.41
C LYS A 264 -11.15 17.32 -9.90
N ARG A 265 -10.10 17.81 -10.57
CA ARG A 265 -10.05 17.94 -12.03
C ARG A 265 -9.92 16.58 -12.70
N ALA A 266 -9.06 15.70 -12.20
CA ALA A 266 -8.87 14.35 -12.74
C ALA A 266 -10.17 13.51 -12.74
N ILE A 267 -10.96 13.56 -11.66
CA ILE A 267 -12.26 12.87 -11.59
C ILE A 267 -13.33 13.46 -12.52
N LYS A 268 -13.14 14.69 -13.03
CA LYS A 268 -14.06 15.37 -13.96
C LYS A 268 -13.56 15.39 -15.41
N THR A 269 -12.37 14.87 -15.68
CA THR A 269 -11.76 14.91 -17.01
C THR A 269 -12.21 13.68 -17.80
N PRO A 270 -12.95 13.82 -18.92
CA PRO A 270 -13.35 12.70 -19.76
C PRO A 270 -12.14 11.96 -20.35
N SER A 271 -12.24 10.63 -20.49
CA SER A 271 -11.26 9.80 -21.19
C SER A 271 -11.88 9.20 -22.45
N GLU A 272 -11.29 9.46 -23.61
CA GLU A 272 -11.73 8.83 -24.87
C GLU A 272 -11.61 7.31 -24.82
N GLU A 273 -10.56 6.79 -24.18
CA GLU A 273 -10.33 5.36 -24.03
C GLU A 273 -11.47 4.71 -23.23
N TYR A 274 -11.86 5.32 -22.11
CA TYR A 274 -12.91 4.78 -21.25
C TYR A 274 -14.31 5.06 -21.78
N ALA A 275 -14.49 6.11 -22.60
CA ALA A 275 -15.73 6.34 -23.32
C ALA A 275 -16.02 5.22 -24.33
N ARG A 276 -15.00 4.64 -24.98
CA ARG A 276 -15.17 3.51 -25.93
C ARG A 276 -15.64 2.22 -25.27
N ILE A 277 -15.36 2.02 -23.99
CA ILE A 277 -15.91 0.90 -23.20
C ILE A 277 -17.44 1.02 -23.11
N GLY A 278 -17.93 2.26 -23.08
CA GLY A 278 -19.32 2.57 -22.76
C GLY A 278 -19.55 2.57 -21.25
N VAL A 279 -20.54 3.34 -20.81
CA VAL A 279 -20.92 3.41 -19.40
C VAL A 279 -21.93 2.31 -19.06
N GLU A 280 -22.73 1.91 -20.04
CA GLU A 280 -23.73 0.84 -19.94
C GLU A 280 -23.76 0.06 -21.25
N LYS A 281 -23.97 -1.26 -21.17
CA LYS A 281 -24.11 -2.16 -22.31
C LYS A 281 -25.14 -3.23 -21.97
N ASP A 282 -26.10 -3.45 -22.85
CA ASP A 282 -27.15 -4.47 -22.70
C ASP A 282 -27.90 -4.38 -21.34
N GLY A 283 -28.11 -3.16 -20.83
CA GLY A 283 -28.77 -2.92 -19.53
C GLY A 283 -27.87 -3.15 -18.30
N LYS A 284 -26.60 -3.54 -18.49
CA LYS A 284 -25.60 -3.67 -17.42
C LYS A 284 -24.69 -2.44 -17.39
N ARG A 285 -24.59 -1.80 -16.22
CA ARG A 285 -23.63 -0.71 -15.98
C ARG A 285 -22.21 -1.28 -15.91
N LEU A 286 -21.28 -0.71 -16.67
CA LEU A 286 -19.91 -1.20 -16.81
C LEU A 286 -18.88 -0.38 -16.01
N GLN A 287 -19.23 0.85 -15.65
CA GLN A 287 -18.39 1.78 -14.88
C GLN A 287 -19.27 2.90 -14.30
N ILE A 288 -18.74 3.64 -13.31
CA ILE A 288 -19.44 4.78 -12.70
C ILE A 288 -19.63 5.89 -13.74
N ASN A 289 -18.52 6.30 -14.36
CA ASN A 289 -18.43 7.31 -15.41
C ASN A 289 -17.33 6.93 -16.42
N SER A 290 -17.11 7.76 -17.43
CA SER A 290 -16.03 7.59 -18.43
C SER A 290 -14.91 8.63 -18.26
N ASN A 291 -14.71 9.15 -17.04
CA ASN A 291 -13.63 10.08 -16.73
C ASN A 291 -12.31 9.34 -16.44
N VAL A 292 -11.18 10.05 -16.49
CA VAL A 292 -9.85 9.47 -16.24
C VAL A 292 -9.81 8.73 -14.90
N LEU A 293 -10.46 9.26 -13.87
CA LEU A 293 -10.71 8.57 -12.60
C LEU A 293 -12.22 8.48 -12.37
N GLN A 294 -12.73 7.32 -11.95
CA GLN A 294 -14.13 7.19 -11.53
C GLN A 294 -14.39 7.95 -10.23
N ILE A 295 -13.50 7.78 -9.26
CA ILE A 295 -13.50 8.40 -7.93
C ILE A 295 -12.05 8.66 -7.48
N GLU A 296 -11.84 9.42 -6.40
CA GLU A 296 -10.48 9.77 -5.93
C GLU A 296 -9.60 8.54 -5.62
N ASN A 297 -10.21 7.45 -5.14
CA ASN A 297 -9.50 6.23 -4.76
C ASN A 297 -8.77 5.55 -5.93
N GLU A 298 -9.16 5.84 -7.18
CA GLU A 298 -8.54 5.29 -8.39
C GLU A 298 -7.17 5.90 -8.72
N LEU A 299 -6.75 6.97 -8.04
CA LEU A 299 -5.43 7.59 -8.24
C LEU A 299 -4.31 6.69 -7.69
N TYR A 300 -3.69 5.86 -8.53
CA TYR A 300 -2.57 5.02 -8.14
C TYR A 300 -1.33 5.86 -7.84
N ALA A 301 -1.01 5.98 -6.56
CA ALA A 301 0.16 6.71 -6.07
C ALA A 301 0.90 5.84 -5.04
N PRO A 302 2.25 5.87 -5.02
CA PRO A 302 3.04 5.08 -4.09
C PRO A 302 2.95 5.60 -2.64
N ILE A 303 2.38 6.80 -2.45
CA ILE A 303 2.09 7.45 -1.18
C ILE A 303 0.92 8.42 -1.35
N ARG A 304 0.04 8.56 -0.35
CA ARG A 304 -1.12 9.44 -0.41
C ARG A 304 -1.29 10.28 0.87
N PRO A 305 -1.69 11.57 0.75
CA PRO A 305 -2.15 12.36 1.88
C PRO A 305 -3.57 11.92 2.27
N LYS A 306 -3.83 11.80 3.58
CA LYS A 306 -5.10 11.28 4.08
C LYS A 306 -5.62 12.06 5.26
N ARG A 307 -6.94 11.97 5.43
CA ARG A 307 -7.72 12.38 6.59
C ARG A 307 -8.94 11.48 6.70
N VAL A 308 -9.32 11.13 7.92
CA VAL A 308 -10.53 10.34 8.15
C VAL A 308 -11.75 11.12 7.66
N THR A 309 -12.54 10.51 6.79
CA THR A 309 -13.74 11.11 6.20
C THR A 309 -14.91 11.03 7.18
N ARG A 310 -15.77 12.05 7.15
CA ARG A 310 -17.10 11.97 7.77
C ARG A 310 -18.06 11.19 6.87
N SER A 311 -19.20 10.77 7.41
CA SER A 311 -20.24 10.09 6.59
C SER A 311 -20.63 10.96 5.40
N GLY A 312 -20.59 10.38 4.20
CA GLY A 312 -20.89 11.07 2.93
C GLY A 312 -19.83 12.05 2.44
N GLU A 313 -18.71 12.21 3.13
CA GLU A 313 -17.63 13.13 2.75
C GLU A 313 -16.63 12.43 1.82
N SER A 314 -16.27 13.08 0.70
CA SER A 314 -15.22 12.57 -0.19
C SER A 314 -13.82 12.73 0.45
N PRO A 315 -12.83 11.90 0.06
CA PRO A 315 -11.46 12.05 0.54
C PRO A 315 -10.89 13.46 0.30
N SER A 316 -11.19 14.06 -0.85
CA SER A 316 -10.71 15.39 -1.21
C SER A 316 -11.37 16.51 -0.39
N ASP A 317 -12.65 16.37 -0.03
CA ASP A 317 -13.35 17.32 0.84
C ASP A 317 -12.85 17.25 2.29
N ALA A 318 -12.57 16.05 2.78
CA ALA A 318 -11.97 15.88 4.11
C ALA A 318 -10.63 16.61 4.22
N LEU A 319 -9.77 16.45 3.19
CA LEU A 319 -8.49 17.16 3.11
C LEU A 319 -8.66 18.69 3.09
N LEU A 320 -9.60 19.24 2.32
CA LEU A 320 -9.87 20.68 2.33
C LEU A 320 -10.37 21.17 3.69
N ARG A 321 -11.25 20.39 4.33
CA ARG A 321 -11.84 20.73 5.62
C ARG A 321 -10.80 20.83 6.72
N GLY A 322 -9.94 19.81 6.84
CA GLY A 322 -9.08 19.65 8.01
C GLY A 322 -7.57 19.60 7.72
N GLY A 323 -7.15 19.76 6.47
CA GLY A 323 -5.76 19.53 6.07
C GLY A 323 -5.38 18.05 6.12
N ILE A 324 -4.10 17.78 5.89
CA ILE A 324 -3.56 16.41 5.98
C ILE A 324 -3.45 16.00 7.44
N GLU A 325 -3.96 14.81 7.77
CA GLU A 325 -3.94 14.23 9.11
C GLU A 325 -2.83 13.18 9.26
N TYR A 326 -2.72 12.31 8.26
CA TYR A 326 -1.75 11.23 8.19
C TYR A 326 -1.36 10.93 6.75
N ILE A 327 -0.33 10.11 6.58
CA ILE A 327 0.17 9.64 5.28
C ILE A 327 -0.03 8.14 5.16
N GLU A 328 -0.44 7.70 3.99
CA GLU A 328 -0.58 6.29 3.62
C GLU A 328 0.53 5.92 2.63
N VAL A 329 1.50 5.12 3.05
CA VAL A 329 2.57 4.55 2.23
C VAL A 329 2.06 3.25 1.60
N ARG A 330 2.09 3.14 0.26
CA ARG A 330 1.45 2.05 -0.49
C ARG A 330 2.42 1.15 -1.27
N SER A 331 3.72 1.36 -1.09
CA SER A 331 4.77 0.73 -1.89
C SER A 331 5.31 -0.60 -1.33
N LEU A 332 4.85 -1.03 -0.15
CA LEU A 332 5.28 -2.31 0.40
C LEU A 332 4.62 -3.47 -0.37
N ASP A 333 5.47 -4.40 -0.82
CA ASP A 333 5.03 -5.73 -1.18
C ASP A 333 4.68 -6.51 0.09
N ILE A 334 3.89 -7.58 -0.06
CA ILE A 334 3.67 -8.57 1.00
C ILE A 334 5.03 -9.16 1.38
N ASN A 335 5.37 -9.14 2.66
CA ASN A 335 6.52 -9.84 3.21
C ASN A 335 6.24 -11.35 3.20
N PRO A 336 6.89 -12.13 2.31
CA PRO A 336 6.60 -13.54 2.18
C PRO A 336 7.14 -14.36 3.36
N PHE A 337 7.98 -13.76 4.21
CA PHE A 337 8.63 -14.39 5.36
C PHE A 337 7.90 -14.13 6.69
N SER A 338 6.72 -13.50 6.63
CA SER A 338 5.85 -13.26 7.78
C SER A 338 4.45 -13.83 7.51
N PRO A 339 3.84 -14.58 8.45
CA PRO A 339 2.48 -15.11 8.27
C PRO A 339 1.41 -14.02 8.17
N ILE A 340 1.72 -12.79 8.60
CA ILE A 340 0.82 -11.64 8.51
C ILE A 340 1.20 -10.67 7.38
N GLY A 341 2.17 -11.04 6.53
CA GLY A 341 2.58 -10.26 5.36
C GLY A 341 3.38 -8.98 5.66
N VAL A 342 3.72 -8.72 6.93
CA VAL A 342 4.54 -7.58 7.39
C VAL A 342 5.22 -7.94 8.72
N ASP A 343 6.33 -7.31 9.06
CA ASP A 343 7.01 -7.49 10.35
C ASP A 343 7.44 -6.18 11.02
N GLU A 344 7.96 -6.30 12.24
CA GLU A 344 8.41 -5.19 13.06
C GLU A 344 9.61 -4.44 12.44
N GLN A 345 10.52 -5.14 11.77
CA GLN A 345 11.68 -4.52 11.13
C GLN A 345 11.24 -3.54 10.04
N GLN A 346 10.25 -3.92 9.22
CA GLN A 346 9.66 -3.05 8.20
C GLN A 346 8.97 -1.83 8.82
N VAL A 347 8.16 -2.02 9.87
CA VAL A 347 7.45 -0.92 10.55
C VAL A 347 8.44 0.08 11.16
N ARG A 348 9.45 -0.42 11.88
CA ARG A 348 10.47 0.43 12.51
C ARG A 348 11.32 1.18 11.47
N PHE A 349 11.66 0.54 10.35
CA PHE A 349 12.33 1.23 9.25
C PHE A 349 11.47 2.37 8.71
N LEU A 350 10.17 2.13 8.49
CA LEU A 350 9.28 3.14 7.94
C LEU A 350 9.09 4.33 8.88
N ASP A 351 9.06 4.13 10.21
CA ASP A 351 9.11 5.24 11.16
C ASP A 351 10.33 6.14 10.93
N LEU A 352 11.52 5.54 10.89
CA LEU A 352 12.78 6.25 10.71
C LEU A 352 12.78 7.03 9.41
N PHE A 353 12.36 6.37 8.33
CA PHE A 353 12.34 6.96 7.00
C PHE A 353 11.29 8.07 6.87
N MET A 354 10.09 7.92 7.45
CA MET A 354 9.05 8.95 7.42
C MET A 354 9.45 10.18 8.23
N VAL A 355 10.04 9.99 9.41
CA VAL A 355 10.60 11.09 10.22
C VAL A 355 11.68 11.81 9.44
N TRP A 356 12.63 11.09 8.85
CA TRP A 356 13.68 11.69 8.03
C TRP A 356 13.11 12.49 6.85
N CYS A 357 12.09 11.97 6.16
CA CYS A 357 11.43 12.66 5.06
C CYS A 357 10.77 13.99 5.48
N VAL A 358 10.27 14.14 6.71
CA VAL A 358 9.74 15.44 7.20
C VAL A 358 10.87 16.40 7.58
N LEU A 359 12.00 15.87 8.07
CA LEU A 359 13.13 16.70 8.50
C LEU A 359 13.92 17.27 7.32
N ALA A 360 14.17 16.46 6.30
CA ALA A 360 14.95 16.85 5.14
C ALA A 360 14.23 17.94 4.33
N ASP A 361 14.97 18.96 3.88
CA ASP A 361 14.39 19.98 3.02
C ASP A 361 14.03 19.40 1.64
N ALA A 362 12.81 19.70 1.21
CA ALA A 362 12.27 19.30 -0.08
C ALA A 362 11.80 20.54 -0.83
N PRO A 363 12.56 21.02 -1.83
CA PRO A 363 12.06 22.00 -2.78
C PRO A 363 10.70 21.56 -3.36
N GLU A 364 9.87 22.52 -3.75
CA GLU A 364 8.68 22.23 -4.53
C GLU A 364 9.08 21.53 -5.84
N MET A 365 8.21 20.66 -6.33
CA MET A 365 8.44 19.92 -7.57
C MET A 365 7.26 20.12 -8.50
N SER A 366 7.57 20.51 -9.73
CA SER A 366 6.65 20.42 -10.87
C SER A 366 6.28 18.95 -11.17
N SER A 367 5.26 18.76 -11.99
CA SER A 367 4.87 17.42 -12.47
C SER A 367 6.01 16.70 -13.19
N ASP A 368 6.83 17.43 -13.94
CA ASP A 368 7.95 16.88 -14.70
C ASP A 368 9.10 16.47 -13.78
N GLU A 369 9.37 17.25 -12.73
CA GLU A 369 10.34 16.88 -11.71
C GLU A 369 9.90 15.63 -10.93
N LEU A 370 8.60 15.53 -10.59
CA LEU A 370 8.02 14.32 -9.99
C LEU A 370 8.20 13.11 -10.92
N LEU A 371 7.97 13.27 -12.23
CA LEU A 371 8.22 12.22 -13.20
C LEU A 371 9.70 11.83 -13.25
N CYS A 372 10.61 12.81 -13.20
CA CYS A 372 12.05 12.56 -13.15
C CYS A 372 12.47 11.72 -11.94
N THR A 373 11.82 11.87 -10.78
CA THR A 373 12.12 11.02 -9.60
C THR A 373 11.87 9.53 -9.87
N ARG A 374 10.93 9.18 -10.77
CA ARG A 374 10.64 7.78 -11.13
C ARG A 374 11.81 7.08 -11.80
N THR A 375 12.79 7.82 -12.36
CA THR A 375 13.99 7.23 -12.97
C THR A 375 14.73 6.31 -11.99
N ASN A 376 14.93 6.77 -10.75
CA ASN A 376 15.59 5.97 -9.73
C ASN A 376 14.70 4.82 -9.22
N TRP A 377 13.39 5.06 -9.07
CA TRP A 377 12.44 4.00 -8.75
C TRP A 377 12.49 2.87 -9.78
N ASN A 378 12.40 3.18 -11.08
CA ASN A 378 12.43 2.19 -12.14
C ASN A 378 13.75 1.40 -12.18
N ARG A 379 14.89 2.06 -11.98
CA ARG A 379 16.19 1.36 -11.82
C ARG A 379 16.17 0.37 -10.68
N VAL A 380 15.67 0.78 -9.52
CA VAL A 380 15.62 -0.09 -8.33
C VAL A 380 14.60 -1.22 -8.50
N ILE A 381 13.43 -0.92 -9.05
CA ILE A 381 12.35 -1.87 -9.31
C ILE A 381 12.84 -3.00 -10.23
N LEU A 382 13.47 -2.65 -11.35
CA LEU A 382 13.81 -3.61 -12.41
C LEU A 382 15.20 -4.25 -12.24
N GLU A 383 16.15 -3.53 -11.63
CA GLU A 383 17.53 -4.02 -11.50
C GLU A 383 18.25 -3.55 -10.22
N GLY A 384 17.51 -3.25 -9.14
CA GLY A 384 18.06 -2.67 -7.90
C GLY A 384 19.17 -3.46 -7.23
N ARG A 385 19.24 -4.78 -7.46
CA ARG A 385 20.29 -5.65 -6.90
C ARG A 385 21.53 -5.78 -7.79
N LYS A 386 21.53 -5.16 -8.97
CA LYS A 386 22.61 -5.31 -9.94
C LYS A 386 23.93 -4.73 -9.40
N PRO A 387 25.01 -5.51 -9.38
CA PRO A 387 26.33 -4.99 -8.98
C PRO A 387 26.74 -3.78 -9.80
N GLY A 388 27.22 -2.73 -9.13
CA GLY A 388 27.64 -1.49 -9.78
C GLY A 388 26.52 -0.55 -10.21
N LEU A 389 25.25 -0.82 -9.85
CA LEU A 389 24.15 0.09 -10.15
C LEU A 389 24.40 1.49 -9.57
N THR A 390 24.15 2.51 -10.39
CA THR A 390 24.23 3.93 -10.01
C THR A 390 22.88 4.62 -10.12
N LEU A 391 22.68 5.64 -9.30
CA LEU A 391 21.51 6.51 -9.26
C LEU A 391 21.89 7.94 -9.67
N GLY A 392 20.88 8.75 -10.03
CA GLY A 392 21.03 10.15 -10.45
C GLY A 392 20.17 11.09 -9.60
N ILE A 393 20.35 12.40 -9.76
CA ILE A 393 19.45 13.41 -9.19
C ILE A 393 18.38 13.73 -10.24
N GLY A 394 17.13 13.34 -9.99
CA GLY A 394 16.06 13.49 -10.98
C GLY A 394 16.39 12.78 -12.31
N CYS A 395 16.41 13.55 -13.40
CA CYS A 395 16.72 13.07 -14.74
C CYS A 395 18.21 13.19 -15.12
N GLU A 396 19.09 13.65 -14.21
CA GLU A 396 20.52 13.72 -14.50
C GLU A 396 21.16 12.34 -14.70
N THR A 397 22.32 12.32 -15.36
CA THR A 397 23.11 11.11 -15.58
C THR A 397 23.43 10.41 -14.26
N ALA A 398 23.29 9.08 -14.26
CA ALA A 398 23.54 8.26 -13.09
C ALA A 398 25.03 8.22 -12.74
N GLN A 399 25.38 8.63 -11.53
CA GLN A 399 26.78 8.73 -11.09
C GLN A 399 27.01 8.38 -9.63
N PHE A 400 25.94 8.18 -8.85
CA PHE A 400 26.03 7.87 -7.43
C PHE A 400 25.83 6.36 -7.19
N PRO A 401 26.84 5.60 -6.75
CA PRO A 401 26.67 4.17 -6.47
C PRO A 401 25.59 3.92 -5.43
N LEU A 402 24.63 3.03 -5.73
CA LEU A 402 23.49 2.75 -4.84
C LEU A 402 23.94 2.41 -3.41
N PRO A 403 24.96 1.56 -3.17
CA PRO A 403 25.40 1.25 -1.81
C PRO A 403 25.87 2.48 -1.01
N LYS A 404 26.55 3.40 -1.68
CA LYS A 404 27.02 4.64 -1.06
C LYS A 404 25.85 5.55 -0.68
N VAL A 405 24.87 5.69 -1.58
CA VAL A 405 23.66 6.49 -1.32
C VAL A 405 22.86 5.90 -0.15
N GLY A 406 22.68 4.58 -0.12
CA GLY A 406 22.01 3.88 0.98
C GLY A 406 22.70 4.08 2.32
N LYS A 407 24.02 3.87 2.39
CA LYS A 407 24.80 4.14 3.60
C LYS A 407 24.76 5.59 4.05
N ASP A 408 24.76 6.53 3.11
CA ASP A 408 24.63 7.95 3.42
C ASP A 408 23.28 8.27 4.07
N LEU A 409 22.18 7.71 3.55
CA LEU A 409 20.85 7.80 4.19
C LEU A 409 20.84 7.15 5.57
N PHE A 410 21.41 5.94 5.71
CA PHE A 410 21.40 5.20 6.98
C PHE A 410 22.21 5.86 8.09
N ARG A 411 23.21 6.69 7.77
CA ARG A 411 23.89 7.54 8.77
C ARG A 411 22.91 8.52 9.42
N ASP A 412 22.01 9.11 8.65
CA ASP A 412 20.98 10.00 9.17
C ASP A 412 19.89 9.21 9.92
N LEU A 413 19.44 8.09 9.36
CA LEU A 413 18.43 7.24 10.01
C LEU A 413 18.90 6.73 11.37
N LYS A 414 20.20 6.42 11.53
CA LYS A 414 20.78 6.01 12.81
C LYS A 414 20.64 7.10 13.89
N ARG A 415 20.76 8.39 13.52
CA ARG A 415 20.57 9.51 14.45
C ARG A 415 19.10 9.67 14.86
N VAL A 416 18.17 9.45 13.92
CA VAL A 416 16.74 9.38 14.24
C VAL A 416 16.45 8.19 15.17
N ALA A 417 17.05 7.03 14.89
CA ALA A 417 16.90 5.82 15.70
C ALA A 417 17.37 6.03 17.14
N GLN A 418 18.54 6.66 17.33
CA GLN A 418 19.05 7.03 18.66
C GLN A 418 18.06 7.92 19.42
N THR A 419 17.42 8.87 18.73
CA THR A 419 16.40 9.73 19.34
C THR A 419 15.18 8.91 19.78
N LEU A 420 14.63 8.05 18.91
CA LEU A 420 13.47 7.22 19.23
C LEU A 420 13.77 6.22 20.36
N ASP A 421 14.91 5.52 20.29
CA ASP A 421 15.35 4.59 21.33
C ASP A 421 15.54 5.31 22.69
N SER A 422 16.02 6.56 22.70
CA SER A 422 16.15 7.34 23.94
C SER A 422 14.80 7.68 24.61
N ILE A 423 13.71 7.70 23.85
CA ILE A 423 12.35 7.99 24.35
C ILE A 423 11.68 6.71 24.87
N HIS A 424 11.78 5.63 24.11
CA HIS A 424 11.09 4.37 24.38
C HIS A 424 11.89 3.43 25.30
N GLY A 425 13.20 3.62 25.39
CA GLY A 425 14.13 2.68 26.00
C GLY A 425 14.50 1.53 25.04
N GLY A 426 15.66 0.91 25.28
CA GLY A 426 16.19 -0.16 24.43
C GLY A 426 17.02 0.34 23.25
N GLU A 427 17.24 -0.53 22.26
CA GLU A 427 18.08 -0.26 21.08
C GLU A 427 17.43 -0.79 19.79
N GLU A 428 16.11 -0.99 19.79
CA GLU A 428 15.41 -1.73 18.73
C GLU A 428 15.44 -0.99 17.39
N TYR A 429 15.29 0.34 17.37
CA TYR A 429 15.43 1.10 16.12
C TYR A 429 16.87 1.09 15.61
N GLN A 430 17.85 1.21 16.52
CA GLN A 430 19.26 1.16 16.16
C GLN A 430 19.68 -0.20 15.59
N LYS A 431 19.19 -1.31 16.15
CA LYS A 431 19.44 -2.67 15.60
C LYS A 431 18.89 -2.80 14.19
N VAL A 432 17.67 -2.33 13.93
CA VAL A 432 17.07 -2.31 12.58
C VAL A 432 17.95 -1.53 11.59
N CYS A 433 18.54 -0.41 12.00
CA CYS A 433 19.51 0.29 11.13
C CYS A 433 20.73 -0.57 10.78
N ASP A 434 21.29 -1.28 11.76
CA ASP A 434 22.51 -2.07 11.58
C ASP A 434 22.25 -3.31 10.70
N GLU A 435 21.09 -3.94 10.86
CA GLU A 435 20.65 -5.07 10.04
C GLU A 435 20.42 -4.64 8.58
N LEU A 436 19.65 -3.59 8.37
CA LEU A 436 19.24 -3.19 7.01
C LEU A 436 20.34 -2.48 6.23
N VAL A 437 21.28 -1.79 6.89
CA VAL A 437 22.40 -1.16 6.18
C VAL A 437 23.31 -2.20 5.53
N ALA A 438 23.38 -3.42 6.07
CA ALA A 438 24.17 -4.52 5.51
C ALA A 438 23.68 -4.95 4.11
N CYS A 439 22.39 -4.76 3.81
CA CYS A 439 21.82 -5.08 2.50
C CYS A 439 22.49 -4.30 1.35
N PHE A 440 23.03 -3.11 1.62
CA PHE A 440 23.71 -2.29 0.61
C PHE A 440 25.06 -2.85 0.17
N ASP A 441 25.76 -3.54 1.08
CA ASP A 441 27.00 -4.26 0.72
C ASP A 441 26.70 -5.67 0.21
N ASN A 442 25.61 -6.27 0.67
CA ASN A 442 25.19 -7.60 0.28
C ASN A 442 23.71 -7.63 -0.13
N PRO A 443 23.39 -7.41 -1.43
CA PRO A 443 22.03 -7.43 -1.93
C PRO A 443 21.30 -8.77 -1.73
N GLU A 444 22.03 -9.87 -1.46
CA GLU A 444 21.45 -11.20 -1.22
C GLU A 444 20.65 -11.31 0.08
N LEU A 445 20.77 -10.32 0.97
CA LEU A 445 20.02 -10.18 2.21
C LEU A 445 18.62 -9.56 2.01
N THR A 446 18.42 -8.83 0.90
CA THR A 446 17.14 -8.19 0.59
C THR A 446 16.03 -9.22 0.37
N PHE A 447 14.77 -8.80 0.54
CA PHE A 447 13.63 -9.70 0.37
C PHE A 447 13.57 -10.29 -1.03
N SER A 448 13.79 -9.47 -2.06
CA SER A 448 13.73 -9.90 -3.45
C SER A 448 14.76 -10.96 -3.81
N ALA A 449 15.99 -10.86 -3.29
CA ALA A 449 16.99 -11.91 -3.51
C ALA A 449 16.59 -13.21 -2.81
N ARG A 450 16.15 -13.12 -1.55
CA ARG A 450 15.72 -14.28 -0.76
C ARG A 450 14.55 -15.01 -1.40
N ILE A 451 13.51 -14.28 -1.83
CA ILE A 451 12.32 -14.90 -2.41
C ILE A 451 12.58 -15.38 -3.84
N LEU A 452 13.42 -14.70 -4.62
CA LEU A 452 13.78 -15.16 -5.97
C LEU A 452 14.47 -16.54 -5.91
N ARG A 453 15.35 -16.79 -4.93
CA ARG A 453 15.97 -18.11 -4.74
C ARG A 453 14.91 -19.20 -4.54
N SER A 454 13.97 -18.97 -3.63
CA SER A 454 12.83 -19.89 -3.41
C SER A 454 12.01 -20.11 -4.68
N MET A 455 11.73 -19.03 -5.42
CA MET A 455 10.95 -19.09 -6.66
C MET A 455 11.69 -19.77 -7.82
N ILE A 456 13.02 -19.69 -7.89
CA ILE A 456 13.80 -20.41 -8.90
C ILE A 456 13.71 -21.92 -8.65
N ASP A 457 13.76 -22.35 -7.39
CA ASP A 457 13.72 -23.77 -7.02
C ASP A 457 12.32 -24.38 -7.17
N GLU A 458 11.26 -23.66 -6.77
CA GLU A 458 9.89 -24.21 -6.66
C GLU A 458 8.86 -23.55 -7.60
N GLY A 459 9.24 -22.48 -8.31
CA GLY A 459 8.31 -21.59 -8.99
C GLY A 459 7.48 -20.74 -8.01
N ILE A 460 6.82 -19.69 -8.52
CA ILE A 460 5.89 -18.86 -7.73
C ILE A 460 4.79 -19.72 -7.09
N GLY A 461 4.25 -20.67 -7.87
CA GLY A 461 3.20 -21.58 -7.43
C GLY A 461 3.63 -22.49 -6.29
N GLY A 462 4.82 -23.11 -6.39
CA GLY A 462 5.34 -23.98 -5.33
C GLY A 462 5.62 -23.21 -4.05
N THR A 463 6.39 -22.14 -4.14
CA THR A 463 6.73 -21.28 -2.99
C THR A 463 5.47 -20.74 -2.29
N GLY A 464 4.51 -20.20 -3.04
CA GLY A 464 3.30 -19.64 -2.45
C GLY A 464 2.40 -20.67 -1.79
N LYS A 465 2.31 -21.90 -2.34
CA LYS A 465 1.58 -23.00 -1.71
C LYS A 465 2.26 -23.50 -0.44
N ALA A 466 3.58 -23.67 -0.48
CA ALA A 466 4.35 -24.14 0.67
C ALA A 466 4.23 -23.17 1.86
N PHE A 467 4.43 -21.87 1.61
CA PHE A 467 4.29 -20.85 2.65
C PHE A 467 2.84 -20.69 3.10
N GLY A 468 1.87 -20.73 2.19
CA GLY A 468 0.45 -20.64 2.53
C GLY A 468 -0.02 -21.77 3.44
N GLU A 469 0.46 -23.01 3.20
CA GLU A 469 0.20 -24.16 4.08
C GLU A 469 0.88 -24.00 5.44
N ALA A 470 2.18 -23.66 5.46
CA ALA A 470 2.93 -23.49 6.70
C ALA A 470 2.31 -22.41 7.60
N TYR A 471 1.94 -21.26 7.02
CA TYR A 471 1.32 -20.16 7.76
C TYR A 471 -0.10 -20.46 8.20
N ARG A 472 -0.89 -21.18 7.38
CA ARG A 472 -2.22 -21.66 7.82
C ARG A 472 -2.10 -22.52 9.07
N ASN A 473 -1.19 -23.48 9.08
CA ASN A 473 -1.04 -24.39 10.22
C ASN A 473 -0.56 -23.63 11.47
N LEU A 474 0.41 -22.74 11.31
CA LEU A 474 0.89 -21.89 12.40
C LEU A 474 -0.26 -21.03 13.00
N LEU A 475 -0.97 -20.28 12.15
CA LEU A 475 -2.01 -19.34 12.58
C LEU A 475 -3.23 -20.03 13.20
N ARG A 476 -3.54 -21.27 12.80
CA ARG A 476 -4.66 -22.02 13.37
C ARG A 476 -4.36 -22.48 14.80
N GLU A 477 -3.12 -22.86 15.09
CA GLU A 477 -2.71 -23.37 16.40
C GLU A 477 -2.39 -22.26 17.40
N GLU A 478 -1.93 -21.09 16.95
CA GLU A 478 -1.59 -19.97 17.84
C GLU A 478 -2.83 -19.36 18.54
N PRO A 479 -2.86 -19.25 19.89
CA PRO A 479 -3.97 -18.61 20.58
C PRO A 479 -4.10 -17.13 20.19
N LEU A 480 -5.30 -16.57 20.32
CA LEU A 480 -5.48 -15.12 20.23
C LEU A 480 -4.84 -14.45 21.45
N GLU A 481 -4.33 -13.23 21.29
CA GLU A 481 -3.56 -12.54 22.34
C GLU A 481 -4.22 -11.26 22.84
N ILE A 482 -4.79 -10.45 21.95
CA ILE A 482 -5.48 -9.20 22.27
C ILE A 482 -6.99 -9.41 22.17
N LEU A 483 -7.46 -9.84 21.00
CA LEU A 483 -8.88 -10.04 20.74
C LEU A 483 -9.34 -11.42 21.24
N GLN A 484 -10.59 -11.51 21.68
CA GLN A 484 -11.24 -12.78 22.01
C GLN A 484 -12.20 -13.22 20.90
N GLU A 485 -12.55 -14.51 20.84
CA GLU A 485 -13.48 -15.04 19.83
C GLU A 485 -14.86 -14.37 19.93
N GLU A 486 -15.31 -14.04 21.14
CA GLU A 486 -16.56 -13.32 21.39
C GLU A 486 -16.57 -11.91 20.76
N GLU A 487 -15.42 -11.24 20.69
CA GLU A 487 -15.31 -9.91 20.08
C GLU A 487 -15.45 -9.98 18.56
N PHE A 488 -14.90 -11.03 17.93
CA PHE A 488 -15.12 -11.29 16.51
C PHE A 488 -16.58 -11.63 16.20
N ILE A 489 -17.22 -12.44 17.05
CA ILE A 489 -18.65 -12.77 16.90
C ILE A 489 -19.52 -11.51 17.06
N ALA A 490 -19.22 -10.67 18.05
CA ALA A 490 -19.93 -9.42 18.26
C ALA A 490 -19.75 -8.44 17.10
N GLU A 491 -18.54 -8.31 16.56
CA GLU A 491 -18.27 -7.44 15.40
C GLU A 491 -18.89 -8.00 14.10
N ARG A 492 -18.89 -9.33 13.90
CA ARG A 492 -19.65 -9.98 12.83
C ARG A 492 -21.11 -9.58 12.88
N ASP A 493 -21.78 -9.79 14.01
CA ASP A 493 -23.21 -9.51 14.16
C ASP A 493 -23.51 -8.02 14.02
N ALA A 494 -22.67 -7.16 14.59
CA ALA A 494 -22.81 -5.72 14.48
C ALA A 494 -22.60 -5.21 13.04
N SER A 495 -21.65 -5.79 12.28
CA SER A 495 -21.42 -5.41 10.88
C SER A 495 -22.58 -5.82 9.98
N VAL A 496 -23.12 -7.04 10.15
CA VAL A 496 -24.31 -7.48 9.42
C VAL A 496 -25.50 -6.57 9.70
N ARG A 497 -25.73 -6.22 10.98
CA ARG A 497 -26.78 -5.29 11.37
C ARG A 497 -26.59 -3.90 10.75
N ARG A 498 -25.38 -3.34 10.76
CA ARG A 498 -25.10 -2.05 10.12
C ARG A 498 -25.38 -2.08 8.63
N GLN A 499 -25.05 -3.17 7.93
CA GLN A 499 -25.39 -3.31 6.52
C GLN A 499 -26.91 -3.31 6.31
N GLN A 500 -27.66 -4.07 7.11
CA GLN A 500 -29.13 -4.09 7.03
C GLN A 500 -29.74 -2.71 7.30
N GLU A 501 -29.20 -1.95 8.25
CA GLU A 501 -29.62 -0.58 8.54
C GLU A 501 -29.37 0.37 7.36
N ILE A 502 -28.24 0.23 6.65
CA ILE A 502 -27.95 1.00 5.43
C ILE A 502 -28.93 0.61 4.31
N GLU A 503 -29.15 -0.69 4.10
CA GLU A 503 -30.06 -1.20 3.07
C GLU A 503 -31.52 -0.76 3.31
N ALA A 504 -31.96 -0.73 4.57
CA ALA A 504 -33.30 -0.26 4.93
C ALA A 504 -33.45 1.28 4.88
N ALA A 505 -32.35 2.02 4.98
CA ALA A 505 -32.34 3.48 4.93
C ALA A 505 -32.35 4.06 3.50
N ASP A 506 -32.11 3.22 2.48
CA ASP A 506 -32.18 3.64 1.09
C ASP A 506 -33.62 4.00 0.69
N THR A 507 -33.85 5.27 0.34
CA THR A 507 -35.17 5.79 -0.07
C THR A 507 -35.32 5.91 -1.58
N GLU A 508 -34.21 5.89 -2.32
CA GLU A 508 -34.18 6.08 -3.77
C GLU A 508 -33.65 4.82 -4.48
N PRO A 509 -34.13 4.49 -5.69
CA PRO A 509 -33.55 3.43 -6.49
C PRO A 509 -32.12 3.81 -6.95
N PHE A 510 -31.24 2.81 -7.05
CA PHE A 510 -29.82 3.01 -7.37
C PHE A 510 -29.54 3.86 -8.60
N ALA A 511 -30.33 3.75 -9.67
CA ALA A 511 -30.12 4.57 -10.87
C ALA A 511 -30.30 6.07 -10.59
N ALA A 512 -31.30 6.44 -9.76
CA ALA A 512 -31.54 7.83 -9.38
C ALA A 512 -30.47 8.34 -8.40
N TRP A 513 -30.07 7.50 -7.44
CA TRP A 513 -28.99 7.81 -6.50
C TRP A 513 -27.67 8.01 -7.24
N LEU A 514 -27.32 7.11 -8.17
CA LEU A 514 -26.09 7.15 -8.95
C LEU A 514 -25.99 8.42 -9.80
N ALA A 515 -27.09 8.88 -10.40
CA ALA A 515 -27.10 10.12 -11.20
C ALA A 515 -26.69 11.37 -10.39
N LYS A 516 -26.80 11.33 -9.06
CA LYS A 516 -26.37 12.41 -8.15
C LYS A 516 -24.90 12.28 -7.71
N HIS A 517 -24.29 11.11 -7.90
CA HIS A 517 -22.97 10.75 -7.34
C HIS A 517 -21.93 10.27 -8.38
N ALA A 518 -22.32 10.09 -9.65
CA ALA A 518 -21.49 9.54 -10.72
C ALA A 518 -20.66 10.57 -11.50
#